data_AF-A0A836RN88-F1
#
_entry.id   AF-A0A836RN88-F1
#
_cell.length_a   1.000
_cell.length_b   1.000
_cell.length_c   1.000
_cell.angle_alpha   90.00
_cell.angle_beta   90.00
_cell.angle_gamma   90.00
#
_symmetry.space_group_name_H-M   'P 1'
#
loop_
_entity.id
_entity.type
_entity.pdbx_description
1 polymer ?
#
loop_
_entity_poly.entity_id
_entity_poly.type
_entity_poly.pdbx_seq_one_letter_code
_entity_poly.pdbx_strand_id
1 'polypeptide(L)' 'MGPTISDRMVAVDIMGIIFVGITGLTAVLFRLPYLMDLAITIALLSFIGVLALAKFLGKGRLDD' A
#
# COMPACT_ATOMS: atom_id res chain seq x y z
N MET A 1 8.95 1.36 16.90
CA MET A 1 8.68 -0.05 16.53
C MET A 1 7.28 -0.38 16.99
N GLY A 2 6.38 -0.69 16.06
CA GLY A 2 4.95 -0.77 16.34
C GLY A 2 4.58 -1.90 17.32
N PRO A 3 3.77 -1.62 18.36
CA PRO A 3 3.39 -2.62 19.36
C PRO A 3 2.53 -3.75 18.80
N THR A 4 1.72 -3.46 17.77
CA THR A 4 0.76 -4.41 17.21
C THR A 4 1.13 -4.82 15.79
N ILE A 5 0.66 -6.00 15.38
CA ILE A 5 0.77 -6.48 13.99
C ILE A 5 0.09 -5.49 13.02
N SER A 6 -1.03 -4.90 13.44
CA SER A 6 -1.74 -3.88 12.67
C SER A 6 -0.90 -2.62 12.43
N ASP A 7 -0.20 -2.13 13.45
CA ASP A 7 0.63 -0.91 13.35
C ASP A 7 1.80 -1.10 12.37
N ARG A 8 2.44 -2.28 12.41
CA ARG A 8 3.53 -2.61 11.48
C ARG A 8 3.05 -2.70 10.04
N MET A 9 1.84 -3.18 9.80
CA MET A 9 1.31 -3.26 8.43
C MET A 9 0.80 -1.93 7.90
N VAL A 10 0.20 -1.09 8.74
CA VAL A 10 -0.10 0.30 8.35
C VAL A 10 1.19 1.02 7.95
N ALA A 11 2.29 0.80 8.68
CA ALA A 11 3.59 1.36 8.29
C ALA A 11 4.08 0.86 6.91
N VAL A 12 3.85 -0.41 6.58
CA VAL A 12 4.18 -0.98 5.25
C VAL A 12 3.32 -0.34 4.15
N ASP A 13 2.03 -0.16 4.38
CA ASP A 13 1.14 0.48 3.40
C ASP A 13 1.51 1.95 3.15
N ILE A 14 1.81 2.70 4.22
CA ILE A 14 2.30 4.08 4.10
C ILE A 14 3.62 4.12 3.31
N MET A 15 4.52 3.15 3.52
CA MET A 15 5.74 3.03 2.73
C MET A 15 5.44 2.78 1.24
N GLY A 16 4.45 1.95 0.93
CA GLY A 16 3.97 1.70 -0.43
C GLY A 16 3.45 2.97 -1.10
N ILE A 17 2.65 3.77 -0.38
CA ILE A 17 2.12 5.05 -0.88
C ILE A 17 3.25 6.05 -1.17
N ILE A 18 4.26 6.14 -0.29
CA ILE A 18 5.44 6.98 -0.54
C ILE A 18 6.16 6.53 -1.81
N PHE A 19 6.32 5.22 -2.00
CA PHE A 19 6.97 4.66 -3.19
C PHE A 19 6.20 4.95 -4.48
N VAL A 20 4.87 4.88 -4.44
CA VAL A 20 3.98 5.31 -5.54
C VAL A 20 4.20 6.79 -5.86
N GLY A 21 4.27 7.66 -4.84
CA GLY A 21 4.52 9.08 -5.01
C GLY A 21 5.87 9.37 -5.68
N ILE A 22 6.94 8.69 -5.26
CA ILE A 22 8.27 8.82 -5.87
C ILE A 22 8.22 8.36 -7.33
N THR A 23 7.58 7.23 -7.62
CA THR A 23 7.50 6.66 -8.97
C THR A 23 6.69 7.55 -9.91
N GLY A 24 5.54 8.07 -9.45
CA GLY A 24 4.71 9.01 -10.20
C GLY A 24 5.41 10.35 -10.45
N LEU A 25 6.12 10.88 -9.45
CA LEU A 25 6.91 12.11 -9.62
C LEU A 25 8.05 11.91 -10.63
N THR A 26 8.73 10.76 -10.57
CA THR A 26 9.77 10.37 -11.52
C THR A 26 9.21 10.23 -12.94
N ALA A 27 8.00 9.66 -13.10
CA ALA A 27 7.32 9.55 -14.38
C ALA A 27 7.15 10.91 -15.07
N VAL A 28 6.75 11.93 -14.30
CA VAL A 28 6.55 13.30 -14.81
C VAL A 28 7.89 13.97 -15.14
N LEU A 29 8.89 13.85 -14.26
CA LEU A 29 10.22 14.46 -14.43
C LEU A 29 10.93 13.96 -15.69
N PHE A 30 10.90 12.65 -15.93
CA PHE A 30 11.62 12.03 -17.04
C PHE A 30 10.75 11.82 -18.30
N ARG A 31 9.47 12.22 -18.26
CA ARG A 31 8.49 12.02 -19.34
C ARG A 31 8.38 10.55 -19.78
N LEU A 32 8.39 9.64 -18.82
CA LEU A 32 8.31 8.19 -19.03
C LEU A 32 6.89 7.73 -18.70
N PRO A 33 5.98 7.62 -19.70
CA PRO A 33 4.56 7.33 -19.44
C PRO A 33 4.35 5.96 -18.78
N TYR A 34 5.20 4.97 -19.08
CA TYR A 34 5.11 3.63 -18.49
C TYR A 34 5.34 3.62 -16.97
N LEU A 35 6.05 4.61 -16.42
CA LEU A 35 6.22 4.74 -14.96
C LEU A 35 4.92 5.19 -14.29
N MET A 36 4.03 5.89 -14.99
CA MET A 36 2.71 6.25 -14.47
C MET A 36 1.82 5.01 -14.34
N ASP A 37 1.83 4.13 -15.34
CA ASP A 37 1.09 2.86 -15.30
C ASP A 37 1.60 1.96 -14.17
N LEU A 38 2.92 1.93 -13.94
CA LEU A 38 3.53 1.23 -12.83
C LEU A 38 3.12 1.82 -11.48
N ALA A 39 3.13 3.15 -11.34
CA ALA A 39 2.73 3.83 -10.10
C ALA A 39 1.27 3.51 -9.74
N ILE A 40 0.36 3.55 -10.72
CA ILE A 40 -1.05 3.21 -10.51
C ILE A 40 -1.21 1.73 -10.14
N THR A 41 -0.47 0.83 -10.80
CA THR A 41 -0.50 -0.60 -10.49
C THR A 41 -0.04 -0.89 -9.05
N ILE A 42 1.04 -0.26 -8.61
CA ILE A 42 1.55 -0.40 -7.24
C ILE A 42 0.57 0.19 -6.23
N ALA A 43 -0.07 1.32 -6.54
CA ALA A 43 -1.09 1.93 -5.68
C ALA A 43 -2.28 0.98 -5.46
N LEU A 44 -2.78 0.37 -6.53
CA LEU A 44 -3.86 -0.61 -6.45
C LEU A 44 -3.44 -1.86 -5.66
N LEU A 45 -2.21 -2.33 -5.85
CA LEU A 45 -1.69 -3.47 -5.11
C LEU A 45 -1.59 -3.19 -3.60
N SER A 46 -1.12 -2.00 -3.20
CA SER A 46 -1.05 -1.57 -1.79
C SER A 46 -2.44 -1.58 -1.16
N PHE A 47 -3.41 -1.00 -1.86
CA PHE A 47 -4.80 -0.96 -1.41
C PHE A 47 -5.40 -2.37 -1.22
N ILE A 48 -5.17 -3.29 -2.17
CA ILE A 48 -5.60 -4.68 -2.04
C ILE A 48 -4.95 -5.34 -0.82
N GLY A 49 -3.66 -5.07 -0.56
CA GLY A 49 -2.94 -5.55 0.62
C GLY A 49 -3.62 -5.14 1.93
N VAL A 50 -4.04 -3.88 2.04
CA VAL A 50 -4.78 -3.37 3.21
C VAL A 50 -6.15 -4.02 3.36
N LEU A 51 -6.89 -4.23 2.27
CA LEU A 51 -8.20 -4.90 2.31
C LEU A 51 -8.09 -6.37 2.72
N ALA A 52 -7.12 -7.10 2.15
CA ALA A 52 -6.83 -8.48 2.50
C ALA A 52 -6.51 -8.60 4.00
N LEU A 53 -5.75 -7.63 4.51
CA LEU A 53 -5.42 -7.55 5.92
C LEU A 53 -6.63 -7.24 6.80
N ALA A 54 -7.42 -6.23 6.45
CA ALA A 54 -8.61 -5.86 7.21
C ALA A 54 -9.56 -7.06 7.34
N LYS A 55 -9.69 -7.86 6.27
CA LYS A 55 -10.46 -9.10 6.28
C LYS A 55 -9.83 -10.19 7.14
N PHE A 56 -8.50 -10.32 7.16
CA PHE A 56 -7.80 -11.28 8.01
C PHE A 56 -7.94 -10.95 9.50
N LEU A 57 -7.76 -9.69 9.90
CA LEU A 57 -7.95 -9.27 11.30
C LEU A 57 -9.42 -9.32 11.72
N GLY A 58 -10.34 -8.96 10.82
CA GLY A 58 -11.78 -8.96 11.11
C GLY A 58 -12.36 -10.36 11.37
N LYS A 59 -11.73 -11.42 10.86
CA LYS A 59 -12.15 -12.81 11.11
C LYS A 59 -11.83 -13.34 12.52
N GLY A 60 -10.98 -12.66 13.29
CA GLY A 60 -10.63 -13.07 14.66
C GLY A 60 -11.58 -12.58 15.76
N ARG A 61 -12.73 -11.98 15.41
CA ARG A 61 -13.66 -11.34 16.36
C ARG A 61 -15.12 -11.81 16.22
N LEU A 62 -15.32 -13.01 15.69
CA LEU A 62 -16.63 -13.67 15.55
C LEU A 62 -16.72 -14.93 16.43
N ASP A 63 -16.20 -14.86 17.65
CA ASP A 63 -16.54 -15.78 18.74
C ASP A 63 -17.00 -14.93 19.94
N ASP A 64 -18.18 -14.33 19.77
CA ASP A 64 -19.27 -14.28 20.76
C ASP A 64 -20.55 -14.71 20.00
#